data_AF-A0A496YMN6-F1
#
_entry.id   AF-A0A496YMN6-F1
#
_cell.length_a   1.000
_cell.length_b   1.000
_cell.length_c   1.000
_cell.angle_alpha   90.00
_cell.angle_beta   90.00
_cell.angle_gamma   90.00
#
_symmetry.space_group_name_H-M   'P 1'
#
loop_
_entity.id
_entity.type
_entity.pdbx_description
1 polymer ?
#
loop_
_entity_poly.entity_id
_entity_poly.type
_entity_poly.pdbx_seq_one_letter_code
_entity_poly.pdbx_strand_id
1 'polypeptide(L)'
;MRKIGRNDPCPCGSGKKFKKCHMGREEELALDSLGEVSEAMSAMITSLPEVNYGRAREMADALNLEELTGTVIGIKFVDLKAYSDLNIFGSGYRKGPEARGGGIFINIYKTMKTDPDHIYLAISPDIGDSALVHQLAHVLDYLEGSRLMPGTMQPLSLELGIPVEHLEHTEEFGRWLVYLKEKFEVQLDADDTIVAYLYDNGMLIKGREIKGKNGFILKTKSDNILKFLSNNSRDIDEMIRHLPGYVGSRVAGDGGEA
;
A
#
# COMPACT_ATOMS: atom_id res chain seq x y z
N MET A 1 18.95 14.49 28.15
CA MET A 1 18.63 14.14 26.75
C MET A 1 19.49 15.00 25.82
N ARG A 2 20.20 14.41 24.86
CA ARG A 2 20.99 15.17 23.87
C ARG A 2 20.02 15.96 22.97
N LYS A 3 20.25 17.27 22.78
CA LYS A 3 19.48 18.08 21.82
C LYS A 3 19.77 17.57 20.41
N ILE A 4 18.73 17.17 19.68
CA ILE A 4 18.83 16.73 18.26
C ILE A 4 19.26 17.93 17.42
N GLY A 5 20.30 17.76 16.62
CA GLY A 5 20.79 18.79 15.71
C GLY A 5 19.83 19.00 14.53
N ARG A 6 19.71 20.25 14.06
CA ARG A 6 18.82 20.63 12.93
C ARG A 6 19.01 19.79 11.67
N ASN A 7 20.23 19.30 11.43
CA ASN A 7 20.55 18.51 10.25
C ASN A 7 20.58 16.99 10.49
N ASP A 8 20.38 16.55 11.73
CA ASP A 8 20.39 15.14 12.10
C ASP A 8 19.17 14.41 11.51
N PRO A 9 19.23 13.08 11.32
CA PRO A 9 18.06 12.28 10.97
C PRO A 9 16.92 12.49 11.98
N CYS A 10 15.70 12.64 11.49
CA CYS A 10 14.55 12.90 12.34
C CYS A 10 14.19 11.67 13.18
N PRO A 11 13.89 11.82 14.50
CA PRO A 11 13.62 10.68 15.39
C PRO A 11 12.35 9.89 15.05
N CYS A 12 11.44 10.44 14.24
CA CYS A 12 10.24 9.72 13.78
C CYS A 12 10.54 8.59 12.78
N GLY A 13 11.81 8.38 12.40
CA GLY A 13 12.19 7.31 11.46
C GLY A 13 11.91 7.61 9.99
N SER A 14 11.46 8.83 9.64
CA SER A 14 11.16 9.23 8.26
C SER A 14 12.35 9.33 7.30
N GLY A 15 13.58 9.19 7.82
CA GLY A 15 14.83 9.38 7.05
C GLY A 15 15.13 10.83 6.65
N LYS A 16 14.23 11.79 6.93
CA LYS A 16 14.43 13.22 6.62
C LYS A 16 15.31 13.90 7.68
N LYS A 17 16.01 14.98 7.30
CA LYS A 17 16.69 15.86 8.27
C LYS A 17 15.66 16.50 9.21
N PHE A 18 15.97 16.60 10.51
CA PHE A 18 15.06 17.10 11.54
C PHE A 18 14.44 18.47 11.17
N LYS A 19 15.22 19.41 10.63
CA LYS A 19 14.74 20.70 10.14
C LYS A 19 13.72 20.66 8.99
N LYS A 20 13.68 19.56 8.25
CA LYS A 20 12.76 19.34 7.14
C LYS A 20 11.59 18.42 7.52
N CYS A 21 11.51 18.02 8.79
CA CYS A 21 10.51 17.09 9.30
C CYS A 21 9.78 17.70 10.49
N HIS A 22 10.36 17.66 11.69
CA HIS A 22 9.68 18.00 12.95
C HIS A 22 10.27 19.20 13.69
N MET A 23 11.18 19.95 13.07
CA MET A 23 11.66 21.20 13.67
C MET A 23 10.57 22.28 13.61
N GLY A 24 10.16 22.79 14.77
CA GLY A 24 8.97 23.64 14.95
C GLY A 24 7.66 22.87 15.05
N ARG A 25 7.72 21.53 15.13
CA ARG A 25 6.60 20.59 15.36
C ARG A 25 7.04 19.48 16.30
N GLU A 26 7.82 19.83 17.31
CA GLU A 26 8.45 18.86 18.20
C GLU A 26 7.44 18.10 19.06
N GLU A 27 6.25 18.66 19.33
CA GLU A 27 5.15 17.93 19.96
C GLU A 27 4.68 16.71 19.13
N GLU A 28 4.80 16.74 17.81
CA GLU A 28 4.49 15.59 16.94
C GLU A 28 5.50 14.46 17.14
N LEU A 29 6.74 14.77 17.54
CA LEU A 29 7.69 13.74 17.96
C LEU A 29 7.28 13.07 19.26
N ALA A 30 6.52 13.71 20.16
CA ALA A 30 6.04 13.02 21.36
C ALA A 30 4.93 12.00 21.02
N LEU A 31 4.17 12.25 19.94
CA LEU A 31 3.18 11.34 19.37
C LEU A 31 3.81 10.23 18.51
N ASP A 32 4.88 10.55 17.77
CA ASP A 32 5.64 9.57 16.97
C ASP A 32 6.68 8.77 17.79
N SER A 33 7.18 9.31 18.92
CA SER A 33 8.19 8.70 19.80
C SER A 33 7.59 7.85 20.92
N LEU A 34 6.26 7.80 21.03
CA LEU A 34 5.53 6.87 21.87
C LEU A 34 4.43 6.25 21.00
N GLY A 35 4.77 5.17 20.30
CA GLY A 35 3.92 4.43 19.36
C GLY A 35 2.68 3.76 19.96
N GLU A 36 1.97 4.43 20.86
CA GLU A 36 0.66 4.04 21.32
C GLU A 36 -0.38 5.01 20.75
N VAL A 37 -1.06 4.57 19.69
CA VAL A 37 -2.35 5.14 19.29
C VAL A 37 -3.22 5.24 20.55
N SER A 38 -3.69 6.42 20.95
CA SER A 38 -4.57 6.53 22.13
C SER A 38 -5.96 5.97 21.82
N GLU A 39 -6.71 5.57 22.85
CA GLU A 39 -8.11 5.13 22.66
C GLU A 39 -8.95 6.23 21.99
N ALA A 40 -8.74 7.49 22.38
CA ALA A 40 -9.40 8.63 21.74
C ALA A 40 -9.04 8.78 20.26
N MET A 41 -7.77 8.57 19.87
CA MET A 41 -7.37 8.57 18.46
C MET A 41 -8.00 7.43 17.68
N SER A 42 -8.08 6.26 18.30
CA SER A 42 -8.74 5.10 17.70
C SER A 42 -10.23 5.36 17.49
N ALA A 43 -10.90 5.90 18.50
CA ALA A 43 -12.31 6.28 18.46
C ALA A 43 -12.61 7.30 17.35
N MET A 44 -11.72 8.26 17.09
CA MET A 44 -11.90 9.21 15.99
C MET A 44 -12.02 8.53 14.62
N ILE A 45 -11.31 7.42 14.40
CA ILE A 45 -11.36 6.66 13.15
C ILE A 45 -12.57 5.74 13.14
N THR A 46 -12.78 4.97 14.22
CA THR A 46 -13.84 3.96 14.29
C THR A 46 -15.25 4.56 14.38
N SER A 47 -15.37 5.84 14.77
CA SER A 47 -16.62 6.60 14.75
C SER A 47 -16.95 7.28 13.41
N LEU A 48 -16.05 7.20 12.41
CA LEU A 48 -16.38 7.68 11.07
C LEU A 48 -17.58 6.90 10.52
N PRO A 49 -18.52 7.56 9.82
CA PRO A 49 -19.64 6.88 9.19
C PRO A 49 -19.18 5.84 8.17
N GLU A 50 -19.83 4.68 8.18
CA GLU A 50 -19.61 3.65 7.16
C GLU A 50 -20.16 4.14 5.81
N VAL A 51 -19.41 3.90 4.73
CA VAL A 51 -19.79 4.25 3.36
C VAL A 51 -19.87 3.02 2.47
N ASN A 52 -20.67 3.08 1.41
CA ASN A 52 -20.87 1.98 0.47
C ASN A 52 -20.62 2.45 -0.97
N TYR A 53 -19.45 3.02 -1.25
CA TYR A 53 -19.11 3.53 -2.58
C TYR A 53 -18.72 2.38 -3.53
N GLY A 54 -19.00 2.56 -4.83
CA GLY A 54 -18.74 1.56 -5.86
C GLY A 54 -19.34 0.19 -5.50
N ARG A 55 -18.55 -0.87 -5.67
CA ARG A 55 -18.91 -2.26 -5.31
C ARG A 55 -18.40 -2.69 -3.93
N ALA A 56 -18.02 -1.75 -3.06
CA ALA A 56 -17.37 -2.05 -1.77
C ALA A 56 -18.17 -3.04 -0.91
N ARG A 57 -19.48 -2.77 -0.73
CA ARG A 57 -20.37 -3.63 0.04
C ARG A 57 -20.54 -5.01 -0.59
N GLU A 58 -20.79 -5.04 -1.90
CA GLU A 58 -20.96 -6.28 -2.67
C GLU A 58 -19.72 -7.18 -2.53
N MET A 59 -18.52 -6.64 -2.79
CA MET A 59 -17.28 -7.41 -2.74
C MET A 59 -16.96 -7.88 -1.32
N ALA A 60 -17.12 -7.02 -0.31
CA ALA A 60 -16.87 -7.41 1.08
C ALA A 60 -17.84 -8.49 1.58
N ASP A 61 -19.13 -8.37 1.30
CA ASP A 61 -20.14 -9.37 1.71
C ASP A 61 -19.93 -10.72 0.99
N ALA A 62 -19.36 -10.72 -0.22
CA ALA A 62 -19.04 -11.92 -0.98
C ALA A 62 -17.75 -12.64 -0.54
N LEU A 63 -17.00 -12.08 0.42
CA LEU A 63 -15.77 -12.67 0.96
C LEU A 63 -16.05 -13.27 2.34
N ASN A 64 -16.05 -14.61 2.42
CA ASN A 64 -16.04 -15.31 3.69
C ASN A 64 -14.61 -15.30 4.28
N LEU A 65 -14.29 -14.28 5.08
CA LEU A 65 -12.93 -14.09 5.61
C LEU A 65 -12.46 -15.22 6.51
N GLU A 66 -13.36 -15.84 7.27
CA GLU A 66 -13.01 -16.99 8.12
C GLU A 66 -12.56 -18.18 7.27
N GLU A 67 -13.30 -18.49 6.19
CA GLU A 67 -12.93 -19.58 5.28
C GLU A 67 -11.66 -19.28 4.47
N LEU A 68 -11.50 -18.03 4.02
CA LEU A 68 -10.36 -17.64 3.19
C LEU A 68 -9.07 -17.45 3.99
N THR A 69 -9.16 -17.02 5.25
CA THR A 69 -7.99 -16.55 6.03
C THR A 69 -7.85 -17.21 7.39
N GLY A 70 -8.84 -17.97 7.84
CA GLY A 70 -8.90 -18.53 9.20
C GLY A 70 -9.13 -17.48 10.29
N THR A 71 -9.48 -16.23 9.93
CA THR A 71 -9.66 -15.12 10.87
C THR A 71 -11.11 -14.64 10.86
N VAL A 72 -11.73 -14.62 12.04
CA VAL A 72 -13.07 -14.06 12.24
C VAL A 72 -12.95 -12.56 12.45
N ILE A 73 -13.08 -11.79 11.37
CA ILE A 73 -12.96 -10.33 11.36
C ILE A 73 -13.85 -9.75 10.26
N GLY A 74 -14.39 -8.55 10.45
CA GLY A 74 -15.16 -7.83 9.44
C GLY A 74 -14.35 -6.79 8.66
N ILE A 75 -14.91 -6.27 7.57
CA ILE A 75 -14.38 -5.11 6.84
C ILE A 75 -15.40 -3.97 6.94
N LYS A 76 -14.92 -2.79 7.30
CA LYS A 76 -15.68 -1.53 7.27
C LYS A 76 -15.03 -0.56 6.31
N PHE A 77 -15.87 0.19 5.60
CA PHE A 77 -15.42 1.23 4.68
C PHE A 77 -15.76 2.60 5.25
N VAL A 78 -14.82 3.54 5.22
CA VAL A 78 -15.03 4.93 5.66
C VAL A 78 -14.68 5.88 4.52
N ASP A 79 -15.21 7.10 4.55
CA ASP A 79 -14.91 8.10 3.52
C ASP A 79 -13.43 8.51 3.58
N LEU A 80 -12.72 8.42 2.45
CA LEU A 80 -11.30 8.72 2.36
C LEU A 80 -10.98 10.18 2.72
N LYS A 81 -11.84 11.13 2.31
CA LYS A 81 -11.65 12.54 2.63
C LYS A 81 -11.88 12.75 4.13
N ALA A 82 -12.95 12.20 4.70
CA ALA A 82 -13.22 12.32 6.13
C ALA A 82 -12.08 11.74 6.98
N TYR A 83 -11.56 10.55 6.62
CA TYR A 83 -10.39 9.96 7.28
C TYR A 83 -9.15 10.84 7.16
N SER A 84 -8.88 11.40 5.99
CA SER A 84 -7.73 12.29 5.76
C SER A 84 -7.83 13.59 6.57
N ASP A 85 -9.05 14.15 6.70
CA ASP A 85 -9.32 15.40 7.40
C ASP A 85 -9.13 15.26 8.93
N LEU A 86 -9.14 14.05 9.49
CA LEU A 86 -8.82 13.82 10.91
C LEU A 86 -7.37 14.22 11.26
N ASN A 87 -6.45 14.21 10.28
CA ASN A 87 -5.06 14.67 10.39
C ASN A 87 -4.29 14.15 11.63
N ILE A 88 -4.62 12.95 12.11
CA ILE A 88 -4.22 12.46 13.45
C ILE A 88 -2.69 12.26 13.57
N PHE A 89 -1.98 12.03 12.46
CA PHE A 89 -0.57 11.60 12.47
C PHE A 89 0.33 12.41 11.53
N GLY A 90 -0.06 13.64 11.15
CA GLY A 90 0.77 14.49 10.29
C GLY A 90 1.07 13.91 8.89
N SER A 91 0.47 12.77 8.54
CA SER A 91 0.47 12.19 7.21
C SER A 91 -0.48 13.01 6.34
N GLY A 92 -0.04 14.22 5.99
CA GLY A 92 -0.65 14.92 4.88
C GLY A 92 -0.57 14.00 3.68
N TYR A 93 -1.69 13.41 3.32
CA TYR A 93 -1.89 12.82 2.00
C TYR A 93 -1.55 13.94 1.01
N ARG A 94 -0.33 13.92 0.47
CA ARG A 94 0.10 14.91 -0.51
C ARG A 94 -0.60 14.55 -1.81
N LYS A 95 -1.79 15.12 -1.96
CA LYS A 95 -2.56 15.14 -3.20
C LYS A 95 -1.65 15.61 -4.34
N GLY A 96 -1.29 14.71 -5.25
CA GLY A 96 -0.98 15.11 -6.62
C GLY A 96 -2.27 15.67 -7.24
N PRO A 97 -2.23 16.70 -8.10
CA PRO A 97 -3.42 17.41 -8.58
C PRO A 97 -4.41 16.56 -9.40
N GLU A 98 -4.10 15.29 -9.68
CA GLU A 98 -4.84 14.43 -10.62
C GLU A 98 -5.04 12.98 -10.11
N ALA A 99 -5.07 12.75 -8.80
CA ALA A 99 -5.40 11.42 -8.28
C ALA A 99 -6.88 11.10 -8.54
N ARG A 100 -7.15 10.29 -9.56
CA ARG A 100 -8.41 9.55 -9.77
C ARG A 100 -8.74 8.73 -8.51
N GLY A 101 -10.00 8.41 -8.30
CA GLY A 101 -10.49 7.70 -7.12
C GLY A 101 -9.64 6.52 -6.66
N GLY A 102 -9.58 6.32 -5.34
CA GLY A 102 -8.67 5.37 -4.71
C GLY A 102 -9.08 4.99 -3.30
N GLY A 103 -8.26 4.15 -2.67
CA GLY A 103 -8.50 3.68 -1.31
C GLY A 103 -7.19 3.56 -0.52
N ILE A 104 -7.32 3.50 0.80
CA ILE A 104 -6.23 3.28 1.74
C ILE A 104 -6.66 2.20 2.73
N PHE A 105 -5.84 1.16 2.88
CA PHE A 105 -5.91 0.28 4.03
C PHE A 105 -5.42 1.01 5.28
N ILE A 106 -6.34 1.32 6.19
CA ILE A 106 -6.03 1.92 7.47
C ILE A 106 -5.31 0.88 8.33
N ASN A 107 -4.08 1.22 8.73
CA ASN A 107 -3.28 0.38 9.60
C ASN A 107 -4.06 -0.05 10.85
N ILE A 108 -4.18 -1.36 11.09
CA ILE A 108 -4.99 -1.94 12.17
C ILE A 108 -4.62 -1.42 13.56
N TYR A 109 -3.38 -1.00 13.79
CA TYR A 109 -2.96 -0.43 15.08
C TYR A 109 -3.69 0.88 15.40
N LYS A 110 -4.24 1.54 14.38
CA LYS A 110 -5.04 2.76 14.53
C LYS A 110 -6.48 2.49 14.98
N THR A 111 -7.03 1.31 14.75
CA THR A 111 -8.45 1.00 15.04
C THR A 111 -8.63 -0.03 16.15
N MET A 112 -7.66 -0.92 16.35
CA MET A 112 -7.79 -2.08 17.24
C MET A 112 -8.09 -1.77 18.72
N LYS A 113 -7.80 -0.56 19.20
CA LYS A 113 -8.09 -0.21 20.61
C LYS A 113 -9.58 -0.04 20.87
N THR A 114 -10.35 0.36 19.88
CA THR A 114 -11.80 0.63 20.02
C THR A 114 -12.66 -0.29 19.15
N ASP A 115 -12.10 -0.86 18.09
CA ASP A 115 -12.76 -1.87 17.26
C ASP A 115 -11.73 -2.92 16.76
N PRO A 116 -11.41 -3.94 17.57
CA PRO A 116 -10.48 -5.00 17.20
C PRO A 116 -11.06 -6.02 16.21
N ASP A 117 -12.39 -6.03 16.03
CA ASP A 117 -13.10 -7.03 15.24
C ASP A 117 -13.31 -6.60 13.78
N HIS A 118 -12.79 -5.43 13.38
CA HIS A 118 -12.92 -4.90 12.03
C HIS A 118 -11.62 -4.33 11.46
N ILE A 119 -11.39 -4.61 10.18
CA ILE A 119 -10.44 -3.92 9.32
C ILE A 119 -11.11 -2.73 8.65
N TYR A 120 -10.40 -1.60 8.56
CA TYR A 120 -10.93 -0.38 7.98
C TYR A 120 -10.23 -0.03 6.67
N LEU A 121 -11.04 0.21 5.62
CA LEU A 121 -10.59 0.75 4.34
C LEU A 121 -11.18 2.15 4.15
N ALA A 122 -10.33 3.15 3.92
CA ALA A 122 -10.77 4.50 3.59
C ALA A 122 -10.88 4.62 2.08
N ILE A 123 -12.07 4.87 1.52
CA ILE A 123 -12.31 4.83 0.06
C ILE A 123 -12.96 6.13 -0.44
N SER A 124 -12.64 6.54 -1.67
CA SER A 124 -13.26 7.72 -2.30
C SER A 124 -14.60 7.38 -2.98
N PRO A 125 -15.51 8.37 -3.14
CA PRO A 125 -16.79 8.15 -3.82
C PRO A 125 -16.69 7.62 -5.26
N ASP A 126 -15.60 7.94 -5.94
CA ASP A 126 -15.28 7.57 -7.32
C ASP A 126 -14.32 6.37 -7.42
N ILE A 127 -14.17 5.57 -6.35
CA ILE A 127 -13.30 4.40 -6.36
C ILE A 127 -13.72 3.41 -7.46
N GLY A 128 -12.76 3.03 -8.30
CA GLY A 128 -12.94 2.02 -9.33
C GLY A 128 -12.70 0.60 -8.80
N ASP A 129 -13.23 -0.39 -9.52
CA ASP A 129 -13.16 -1.80 -9.13
C ASP A 129 -11.71 -2.31 -8.96
N SER A 130 -10.77 -1.90 -9.83
CA SER A 130 -9.34 -2.28 -9.69
C SER A 130 -8.77 -1.81 -8.36
N ALA A 131 -8.95 -0.52 -8.03
CA ALA A 131 -8.45 0.06 -6.79
C ALA A 131 -9.09 -0.60 -5.55
N LEU A 132 -10.38 -0.95 -5.62
CA LEU A 132 -11.06 -1.66 -4.54
C LEU A 132 -10.52 -3.08 -4.37
N VAL A 133 -10.36 -3.83 -5.47
CA VAL A 133 -9.75 -5.17 -5.46
C VAL A 133 -8.32 -5.14 -4.93
N HIS A 134 -7.52 -4.13 -5.30
CA HIS A 134 -6.18 -3.92 -4.76
C HIS A 134 -6.18 -3.75 -3.24
N GLN A 135 -7.07 -2.91 -2.69
CA GLN A 135 -7.16 -2.74 -1.24
C GLN A 135 -7.60 -4.04 -0.55
N LEU A 136 -8.57 -4.76 -1.10
CA LEU A 136 -9.01 -6.07 -0.59
C LEU A 136 -7.91 -7.12 -0.67
N ALA A 137 -7.06 -7.08 -1.71
CA ALA A 137 -5.91 -7.98 -1.84
C ALA A 137 -4.90 -7.75 -0.71
N HIS A 138 -4.64 -6.49 -0.32
CA HIS A 138 -3.83 -6.21 0.86
C HIS A 138 -4.48 -6.68 2.16
N VAL A 139 -5.81 -6.62 2.29
CA VAL A 139 -6.51 -7.16 3.48
C VAL A 139 -6.28 -8.68 3.59
N LEU A 140 -6.49 -9.42 2.51
CA LEU A 140 -6.30 -10.88 2.51
C LEU A 140 -4.83 -11.27 2.67
N ASP A 141 -3.91 -10.55 2.03
CA ASP A 141 -2.47 -10.75 2.20
C ASP A 141 -2.01 -10.49 3.65
N TYR A 142 -2.60 -9.48 4.29
CA TYR A 142 -2.30 -9.19 5.68
C TYR A 142 -2.84 -10.27 6.63
N LEU A 143 -4.06 -10.75 6.41
CA LEU A 143 -4.70 -11.73 7.28
C LEU A 143 -4.06 -13.12 7.18
N GLU A 144 -3.81 -13.60 5.96
CA GLU A 144 -3.33 -14.97 5.72
C GLU A 144 -1.93 -15.03 5.11
N GLY A 145 -1.63 -14.14 4.17
CA GLY A 145 -0.42 -14.17 3.35
C GLY A 145 0.85 -13.65 4.04
N SER A 146 1.39 -12.57 3.48
CA SER A 146 2.65 -11.97 3.92
C SER A 146 2.58 -11.43 5.35
N ARG A 147 1.39 -11.03 5.84
CA ARG A 147 1.21 -10.29 7.10
C ARG A 147 2.05 -9.02 7.22
N LEU A 148 2.46 -8.44 6.09
CA LEU A 148 3.11 -7.14 6.03
C LEU A 148 2.04 -6.06 5.90
N MET A 149 2.13 -5.04 6.73
CA MET A 149 1.21 -3.91 6.65
C MET A 149 1.62 -3.00 5.48
N PRO A 150 0.74 -2.71 4.51
CA PRO A 150 1.05 -1.77 3.43
C PRO A 150 1.41 -0.38 3.97
N GLY A 151 2.22 0.36 3.22
CA GLY A 151 2.76 1.67 3.61
C GLY A 151 3.84 1.63 4.69
N THR A 152 4.31 0.45 5.12
CA THR A 152 5.36 0.32 6.15
C THR A 152 6.74 -0.02 5.58
N MET A 153 6.85 -0.31 4.28
CA MET A 153 8.13 -0.75 3.67
C MET A 153 9.01 0.41 3.18
N GLN A 154 8.51 1.66 3.21
CA GLN A 154 9.25 2.84 2.74
C GLN A 154 10.66 3.00 3.36
N PRO A 155 10.87 2.81 4.68
CA PRO A 155 12.21 2.92 5.25
C PRO A 155 13.18 1.87 4.69
N LEU A 156 12.71 0.62 4.56
CA LEU A 156 13.51 -0.48 4.02
C LEU A 156 13.81 -0.29 2.53
N SER A 157 12.84 0.21 1.77
CA SER A 157 12.99 0.61 0.37
C SER A 157 14.12 1.64 0.20
N LEU A 158 14.12 2.69 1.01
CA LEU A 158 15.16 3.74 0.99
C LEU A 158 16.54 3.22 1.41
N GLU A 159 16.58 2.37 2.44
CA GLU A 159 17.82 1.77 2.94
C GLU A 159 18.49 0.90 1.88
N LEU A 160 17.71 0.06 1.19
CA LEU A 160 18.23 -0.90 0.22
C LEU A 160 18.31 -0.36 -1.21
N GLY A 161 17.67 0.78 -1.49
CA GLY A 161 17.54 1.33 -2.84
C GLY A 161 16.64 0.48 -3.75
N ILE A 162 15.60 -0.13 -3.18
CA ILE A 162 14.66 -1.03 -3.88
C ILE A 162 13.32 -0.29 -4.06
N PRO A 163 12.63 -0.39 -5.21
CA PRO A 163 11.27 0.13 -5.35
C PRO A 163 10.34 -0.40 -4.26
N VAL A 164 9.58 0.48 -3.60
CA VAL A 164 8.69 0.09 -2.49
C VAL A 164 7.63 -0.93 -2.94
N GLU A 165 7.17 -0.82 -4.18
CA GLU A 165 6.22 -1.76 -4.79
C GLU A 165 6.73 -3.21 -4.78
N HIS A 166 8.04 -3.44 -4.92
CA HIS A 166 8.61 -4.80 -4.86
C HIS A 166 8.58 -5.40 -3.45
N LEU A 167 8.40 -4.56 -2.43
CA LEU A 167 8.34 -4.95 -1.02
C LEU A 167 6.90 -4.99 -0.50
N GLU A 168 5.97 -4.24 -1.10
CA GLU A 168 4.56 -4.21 -0.67
C GLU A 168 3.67 -5.16 -1.50
N HIS A 169 4.01 -5.39 -2.77
CA HIS A 169 3.31 -6.35 -3.64
C HIS A 169 4.05 -7.69 -3.67
N THR A 170 3.90 -8.44 -2.59
CA THR A 170 4.53 -9.76 -2.42
C THR A 170 3.91 -10.85 -3.30
N GLU A 171 4.54 -12.02 -3.40
CA GLU A 171 3.95 -13.20 -4.05
C GLU A 171 2.58 -13.55 -3.45
N GLU A 172 2.45 -13.44 -2.13
CA GLU A 172 1.21 -13.68 -1.41
C GLU A 172 0.13 -12.63 -1.76
N PHE A 173 0.50 -11.36 -1.90
CA PHE A 173 -0.37 -10.31 -2.44
C PHE A 173 -0.83 -10.62 -3.87
N GLY A 174 0.11 -10.96 -4.76
CA GLY A 174 -0.19 -11.27 -6.16
C GLY A 174 -1.21 -12.40 -6.31
N ARG A 175 -1.11 -13.45 -5.47
CA ARG A 175 -2.11 -14.53 -5.41
C ARG A 175 -3.50 -14.02 -5.08
N TRP A 176 -3.63 -13.17 -4.06
CA TRP A 176 -4.92 -12.61 -3.67
C TRP A 176 -5.47 -11.64 -4.70
N LEU A 177 -4.61 -10.84 -5.34
CA LEU A 177 -4.98 -9.94 -6.44
C LEU A 177 -5.60 -10.72 -7.61
N VAL A 178 -4.94 -11.80 -8.06
CA VAL A 178 -5.46 -12.66 -9.15
C VAL A 178 -6.76 -13.34 -8.74
N TYR A 179 -6.83 -13.90 -7.53
CA TYR A 179 -8.06 -14.51 -7.01
C TYR A 179 -9.25 -13.53 -7.01
N LEU A 180 -9.05 -12.31 -6.52
CA LEU A 180 -10.11 -11.29 -6.45
C LEU A 180 -10.49 -10.76 -7.83
N LYS A 181 -9.52 -10.55 -8.71
CA LYS A 181 -9.72 -10.20 -10.12
C LYS A 181 -10.66 -11.21 -10.80
N GLU A 182 -10.38 -12.50 -10.65
CA GLU A 182 -11.19 -13.57 -11.24
C GLU A 182 -12.56 -13.69 -10.58
N LYS A 183 -12.62 -13.67 -9.25
CA LYS A 183 -13.86 -13.80 -8.48
C LYS A 183 -14.88 -12.70 -8.80
N PHE A 184 -14.41 -11.48 -9.03
CA PHE A 184 -15.27 -10.31 -9.23
C PHE A 184 -15.31 -9.79 -10.67
N GLU A 185 -14.66 -10.49 -11.60
CA GLU A 185 -14.56 -10.16 -13.02
C GLU A 185 -14.06 -8.72 -13.26
N VAL A 186 -13.02 -8.33 -12.52
CA VAL A 186 -12.48 -6.96 -12.54
C VAL A 186 -11.36 -6.82 -13.57
N GLN A 187 -11.43 -5.78 -14.38
CA GLN A 187 -10.30 -5.34 -15.20
C GLN A 187 -9.33 -4.53 -14.35
N LEU A 188 -8.11 -5.06 -14.18
CA LEU A 188 -7.05 -4.37 -13.46
C LEU A 188 -6.56 -3.13 -14.24
N ASP A 189 -6.05 -2.15 -13.51
CA ASP A 189 -5.32 -1.03 -14.09
C ASP A 189 -3.93 -1.45 -14.58
N ALA A 190 -3.18 -0.51 -15.15
CA ALA A 190 -1.86 -0.79 -15.72
C ALA A 190 -0.87 -1.33 -14.67
N ASP A 191 -0.86 -0.77 -13.46
CA ASP A 191 0.10 -1.12 -12.42
C ASP A 191 -0.22 -2.50 -11.83
N ASP A 192 -1.50 -2.73 -11.49
CA ASP A 192 -1.97 -4.02 -10.97
C ASP A 192 -1.84 -5.14 -12.01
N THR A 193 -1.99 -4.82 -13.30
CA THR A 193 -1.75 -5.78 -14.40
C THR A 193 -0.28 -6.18 -14.46
N ILE A 194 0.66 -5.25 -14.23
CA ILE A 194 2.09 -5.58 -14.12
C ILE A 194 2.34 -6.49 -12.91
N VAL A 195 1.70 -6.22 -11.75
CA VAL A 195 1.85 -7.06 -10.56
C VAL A 195 1.33 -8.48 -10.81
N ALA A 196 0.16 -8.63 -11.42
CA ALA A 196 -0.37 -9.94 -11.81
C ALA A 196 0.56 -10.67 -12.79
N TYR A 197 1.11 -9.97 -13.78
CA TYR A 197 2.08 -10.55 -14.71
C TYR A 197 3.36 -11.03 -14.03
N LEU A 198 3.87 -10.27 -13.06
CA LEU A 198 5.02 -10.68 -12.25
C LEU A 198 4.69 -11.89 -11.35
N TYR A 199 3.47 -11.98 -10.83
CA TYR A 199 2.99 -13.13 -10.07
C TYR A 199 2.95 -14.40 -10.92
N ASP A 200 2.32 -14.33 -12.10
CA ASP A 200 2.19 -15.46 -13.03
C ASP A 200 3.53 -16.02 -13.50
N ASN A 201 4.57 -15.16 -13.52
CA ASN A 201 5.94 -15.52 -13.88
C ASN A 201 6.85 -15.85 -12.67
N GLY A 202 6.29 -15.91 -11.44
CA GLY A 202 7.05 -16.26 -10.24
C GLY A 202 8.14 -15.26 -9.85
N MET A 203 7.97 -13.99 -10.23
CA MET A 203 8.97 -12.93 -10.05
C MET A 203 8.85 -12.16 -8.74
N LEU A 204 7.66 -12.15 -8.12
CA LEU A 204 7.40 -11.38 -6.90
C LEU A 204 8.22 -11.91 -5.70
N ILE A 205 8.60 -10.99 -4.80
CA ILE A 205 9.33 -11.32 -3.58
C ILE A 205 8.35 -11.90 -2.57
N LYS A 206 8.73 -12.98 -1.88
CA LYS A 206 7.85 -13.61 -0.89
C LYS A 206 7.91 -12.85 0.42
N GLY A 207 6.79 -12.72 1.13
CA GLY A 207 6.71 -12.03 2.42
C GLY A 207 7.71 -12.57 3.46
N ARG A 208 7.95 -13.89 3.46
CA ARG A 208 8.96 -14.53 4.33
C ARG A 208 10.39 -14.05 4.08
N GLU A 209 10.73 -13.68 2.85
CA GLU A 209 12.08 -13.21 2.48
C GLU A 209 12.29 -11.78 2.98
N ILE A 210 11.25 -10.95 2.90
CA ILE A 210 11.23 -9.58 3.44
C ILE A 210 11.37 -9.61 4.96
N LYS A 211 10.61 -10.48 5.64
CA LYS A 211 10.74 -10.70 7.10
C LYS A 211 12.12 -11.20 7.52
N GLY A 212 12.79 -11.95 6.65
CA GLY A 212 14.17 -12.39 6.86
C GLY A 212 15.21 -11.27 6.85
N LYS A 213 14.85 -10.06 6.38
CA LYS A 213 15.68 -8.83 6.38
C LYS A 213 17.09 -9.01 5.80
N ASN A 214 17.27 -9.96 4.88
CA ASN A 214 18.53 -10.13 4.18
C ASN A 214 18.59 -9.17 2.99
N GLY A 215 19.18 -7.99 3.20
CA GLY A 215 19.25 -6.93 2.19
C GLY A 215 19.90 -7.36 0.87
N PHE A 216 20.88 -8.27 0.90
CA PHE A 216 21.51 -8.80 -0.32
C PHE A 216 20.55 -9.63 -1.17
N ILE A 217 19.78 -10.51 -0.53
CA ILE A 217 18.76 -11.34 -1.20
C ILE A 217 17.66 -10.45 -1.78
N LEU A 218 17.15 -9.50 -0.99
CA LEU A 218 16.09 -8.59 -1.44
C LEU A 218 16.53 -7.74 -2.63
N LYS A 219 17.75 -7.20 -2.59
CA LYS A 219 18.30 -6.41 -3.69
C LYS A 219 18.48 -7.26 -4.96
N THR A 220 19.02 -8.46 -4.82
CA THR A 220 19.21 -9.38 -5.96
C THR A 220 17.87 -9.73 -6.61
N LYS A 221 16.82 -9.99 -5.81
CA LYS A 221 15.48 -10.27 -6.32
C LYS A 221 14.86 -9.06 -7.01
N SER A 222 14.98 -7.88 -6.41
CA SER A 222 14.54 -6.63 -7.03
C SER A 222 15.24 -6.38 -8.37
N ASP A 223 16.55 -6.60 -8.45
CA ASP A 223 17.31 -6.45 -9.70
C ASP A 223 16.82 -7.46 -10.77
N ASN A 224 16.45 -8.67 -10.37
CA ASN A 224 15.88 -9.66 -11.27
C ASN A 224 14.48 -9.25 -11.78
N ILE A 225 13.63 -8.67 -10.92
CA ILE A 225 12.34 -8.09 -11.33
C ILE A 225 12.57 -7.00 -12.38
N LEU A 226 13.48 -6.05 -12.13
CA LEU A 226 13.77 -4.97 -13.07
C LEU A 226 14.29 -5.49 -14.41
N LYS A 227 15.19 -6.47 -14.40
CA LYS A 227 15.69 -7.13 -15.62
C LYS A 227 14.56 -7.83 -16.37
N PHE A 228 13.69 -8.54 -15.66
CA PHE A 228 12.55 -9.22 -16.26
C PHE A 228 11.58 -8.22 -16.91
N LEU A 229 11.22 -7.14 -16.21
CA LEU A 229 10.39 -6.07 -16.76
C LEU A 229 11.03 -5.43 -18.01
N SER A 230 12.34 -5.20 -17.99
CA SER A 230 13.07 -4.64 -19.13
C SER A 230 13.04 -5.56 -20.34
N ASN A 231 13.32 -6.86 -20.13
CA ASN A 231 13.37 -7.86 -21.20
C ASN A 231 12.01 -8.12 -21.84
N ASN A 232 10.92 -7.96 -21.08
CA ASN A 232 9.55 -8.17 -21.53
C ASN A 232 8.80 -6.85 -21.78
N SER A 233 9.52 -5.73 -21.92
CA SER A 233 8.92 -4.39 -21.99
C SER A 233 7.91 -4.21 -23.12
N ARG A 234 8.14 -4.84 -24.28
CA ARG A 234 7.20 -4.77 -25.43
C ARG A 234 5.89 -5.48 -25.12
N ASP A 235 5.97 -6.72 -24.64
CA ASP A 235 4.79 -7.53 -24.30
C ASP A 235 3.98 -6.87 -23.17
N ILE A 236 4.67 -6.31 -22.17
CA ILE A 236 4.05 -5.55 -21.10
C ILE A 236 3.35 -4.31 -21.63
N ASP A 237 4.00 -3.53 -22.52
CA ASP A 237 3.41 -2.34 -23.12
C ASP A 237 2.14 -2.65 -23.92
N GLU A 238 2.17 -3.70 -24.75
CA GLU A 238 1.00 -4.16 -25.50
C GLU A 238 -0.17 -4.56 -24.58
N MET A 239 0.14 -5.17 -23.44
CA MET A 239 -0.84 -5.59 -22.44
C MET A 239 -1.50 -4.39 -21.72
N ILE A 240 -0.74 -3.34 -21.40
CA ILE A 240 -1.22 -2.27 -20.49
C ILE A 240 -1.53 -0.93 -21.15
N ARG A 241 -1.13 -0.68 -22.40
CA ARG A 241 -1.23 0.65 -23.05
C ARG A 241 -2.64 1.24 -23.16
N HIS A 242 -3.67 0.42 -23.02
CA HIS A 242 -5.08 0.84 -23.06
C HIS A 242 -5.73 0.87 -21.67
N LEU A 243 -4.99 0.49 -20.63
CA LEU A 243 -5.51 0.42 -19.27
C LEU A 243 -5.41 1.78 -18.56
N PRO A 244 -6.30 2.05 -17.59
CA PRO A 244 -6.16 3.19 -16.70
C PRO A 244 -4.77 3.19 -16.03
N GLY A 245 -4.21 4.37 -15.78
CA GLY A 245 -2.92 4.51 -15.09
C GLY A 245 -1.68 4.38 -15.99
N TYR A 246 -1.81 3.97 -17.25
CA TYR A 246 -0.66 3.90 -18.16
C TYR A 246 -0.01 5.27 -18.42
N VAL A 247 1.31 5.36 -18.22
CA VAL A 247 2.11 6.61 -18.33
C VAL A 247 2.94 6.68 -19.62
N GLY A 248 2.85 5.68 -20.50
CA GLY A 248 3.62 5.64 -21.76
C GLY A 248 4.79 4.65 -21.73
N SER A 249 5.21 4.24 -22.93
CA SER A 249 6.28 3.27 -23.12
C SER A 249 7.64 3.86 -22.74
N ARG A 250 8.48 3.08 -22.05
CA ARG A 250 9.91 3.41 -21.87
C ARG A 250 10.73 3.18 -23.16
N VAL A 251 10.11 2.66 -24.22
CA VAL A 251 10.75 2.40 -25.52
C VAL A 251 10.84 3.70 -26.34
N ALA A 252 11.62 4.67 -25.87
CA ALA A 252 12.10 5.78 -26.67
C ALA A 252 13.38 6.35 -26.04
N GLY A 253 14.52 5.81 -26.46
CA GLY A 253 15.83 6.27 -26.01
C GLY A 253 17.01 5.48 -26.54
N ASP A 254 16.90 4.86 -27.71
CA ASP A 254 18.07 4.37 -28.45
C ASP A 254 17.81 4.50 -29.96
N GLY A 255 18.49 5.47 -30.57
CA GLY A 255 18.74 5.56 -32.01
C GLY A 255 17.82 6.46 -32.85
N GLY A 256 18.35 7.59 -33.33
CA GLY A 256 17.92 8.17 -34.61
C GLY A 256 18.11 9.68 -34.81
N GLU A 257 19.32 10.08 -35.26
CA GLU A 257 19.66 11.14 -36.24
C GLU A 257 19.25 12.61 -35.91
N ALA A 258 20.10 13.65 -36.04
CA ALA A 258 21.31 13.89 -36.84
C ALA A 258 22.26 14.89 -36.12
#